data_AF-A0A962YXT6-F1
#
_entry.id   AF-A0A962YXT6-F1
#
_cell.length_a   1.000
_cell.length_b   1.000
_cell.length_c   1.000
_cell.angle_alpha   90.00
_cell.angle_beta   90.00
_cell.angle_gamma   90.00
#
_symmetry.space_group_name_H-M   'P 1'
#
loop_
_entity.id
_entity.type
_entity.pdbx_description
1 polymer ?
#
loop_
_entity_poly.entity_id
_entity_poly.type
_entity_poly.pdbx_seq_one_letter_code
_entity_poly.pdbx_strand_id
1 'polypeptide(L)'
;MSGNKKPTKTDLKKLDSIRDNEIDYSDIPELDDEFFEKAKRIKPEPKQSLTVRYDKEVVDYFRKKVGKGYQSKMNAILKAYVQHQKQRKRG
;
A
#
# COMPACT_ATOMS: atom_id res chain seq x y z
N MET A 1 -1.32 0.04 30.10
CA MET A 1 -1.03 0.34 28.68
C MET A 1 -2.26 0.97 28.05
N SER A 2 -2.34 2.30 27.94
CA SER A 2 -3.51 2.99 27.36
C SER A 2 -3.15 3.50 25.97
N GLY A 3 -3.72 2.89 24.93
CA GLY A 3 -3.50 3.26 23.54
C GLY A 3 -4.17 4.60 23.22
N ASN A 4 -3.40 5.50 22.62
CA ASN A 4 -3.82 6.85 22.25
C ASN A 4 -4.91 6.79 21.15
N LYS A 5 -6.20 6.71 21.54
CA LYS A 5 -7.34 6.72 20.60
C LYS A 5 -7.53 8.13 20.06
N LYS A 6 -7.18 8.35 18.79
CA LYS A 6 -7.57 9.57 18.07
C LYS A 6 -9.11 9.64 18.04
N PRO A 7 -9.72 10.80 18.33
CA PRO A 7 -11.17 10.92 18.29
C PRO A 7 -11.66 10.70 16.86
N THR A 8 -12.54 9.71 16.68
CA THR A 8 -13.23 9.47 15.42
C THR A 8 -14.28 10.55 15.21
N LYS A 9 -14.36 11.12 14.00
CA LYS A 9 -15.37 12.15 13.64
C LYS A 9 -16.78 11.56 13.43
N THR A 10 -17.00 10.32 13.84
CA THR A 10 -18.19 9.52 13.56
C THR A 10 -18.87 9.16 14.86
N ASP A 11 -20.20 9.19 14.85
CA ASP A 11 -21.02 8.76 15.99
C ASP A 11 -21.05 7.23 16.07
N LEU A 12 -20.18 6.68 16.93
CA LEU A 12 -20.02 5.25 17.11
C LEU A 12 -21.24 4.59 17.77
N LYS A 13 -21.97 5.32 18.62
CA LYS A 13 -23.16 4.76 19.30
C LYS A 13 -24.27 4.49 18.30
N LYS A 14 -24.42 5.38 17.31
CA LYS A 14 -25.37 5.20 16.21
C LYS A 14 -25.01 3.97 15.38
N LEU A 15 -23.74 3.78 15.04
CA LEU A 15 -23.28 2.64 14.24
C LEU A 15 -23.50 1.30 14.97
N ASP A 16 -23.23 1.26 16.28
CA ASP A 16 -23.39 0.07 17.13
C ASP A 16 -24.85 -0.36 17.30
N SER A 17 -25.79 0.55 17.00
CA SER A 17 -27.24 0.31 17.08
C SER A 17 -27.86 -0.12 15.75
N ILE A 18 -27.11 -0.07 14.63
CA ILE A 18 -27.58 -0.52 13.32
C ILE A 18 -27.59 -2.05 13.33
N ARG A 19 -28.73 -2.64 12.96
CA ARG A 19 -28.85 -4.10 12.83
C ARG A 19 -28.27 -4.55 11.49
N ASP A 20 -27.75 -5.78 11.43
CA ASP A 20 -27.10 -6.32 10.21
C ASP A 20 -28.01 -6.27 8.96
N ASN A 21 -29.32 -6.42 9.14
CA ASN A 21 -30.30 -6.36 8.05
C ASN A 21 -30.61 -4.93 7.56
N GLU A 22 -30.17 -3.90 8.28
CA GLU A 22 -30.27 -2.49 7.89
C GLU A 22 -29.00 -2.01 7.16
N ILE A 23 -27.99 -2.87 7.01
CA ILE A 23 -26.77 -2.57 6.27
C ILE A 23 -27.05 -2.73 4.77
N ASP A 24 -26.91 -1.63 4.03
CA ASP A 24 -27.02 -1.61 2.58
C ASP A 24 -25.70 -2.06 1.93
N TYR A 25 -25.76 -3.14 1.14
CA TYR A 25 -24.64 -3.69 0.36
C TYR A 25 -24.83 -3.49 -1.14
N SER A 26 -25.80 -2.69 -1.58
CA SER A 26 -26.12 -2.50 -3.01
C SER A 26 -24.96 -1.95 -3.84
N ASP A 27 -24.00 -1.26 -3.20
CA ASP A 27 -22.79 -0.71 -3.80
C ASP A 27 -21.60 -1.67 -3.81
N ILE A 28 -21.67 -2.77 -3.05
CA ILE A 28 -20.58 -3.75 -2.89
C ILE A 28 -21.15 -5.15 -3.15
N PRO A 29 -21.27 -5.57 -4.42
CA PRO A 29 -21.73 -6.91 -4.75
C PRO A 29 -20.77 -7.98 -4.18
N GLU A 30 -21.33 -9.15 -3.88
CA GLU A 30 -20.53 -10.29 -3.42
C GLU A 30 -19.50 -10.70 -4.48
N LEU A 31 -18.29 -11.02 -4.03
CA LEU A 31 -17.22 -11.49 -4.91
C LEU A 31 -17.49 -12.96 -5.27
N ASP A 32 -17.59 -13.25 -6.56
CA ASP A 32 -17.85 -14.58 -7.10
C ASP A 32 -16.58 -15.45 -7.22
N ASP A 33 -16.77 -16.74 -7.47
CA ASP A 33 -15.66 -17.68 -7.65
C ASP A 33 -14.78 -17.29 -8.86
N GLU A 34 -15.36 -16.72 -9.91
CA GLU A 34 -14.61 -16.22 -11.08
C GLU A 34 -13.63 -15.10 -10.72
N PHE A 35 -14.01 -14.19 -9.81
CA PHE A 35 -13.12 -13.17 -9.30
C PHE A 35 -11.90 -13.81 -8.63
N PHE A 36 -12.11 -14.83 -7.79
CA PHE A 36 -11.02 -15.51 -7.09
C PHE A 36 -10.15 -16.38 -8.01
N GLU A 37 -10.70 -16.96 -9.08
CA GLU A 37 -9.93 -17.68 -10.10
C GLU A 37 -8.95 -16.76 -10.84
N LYS A 38 -9.38 -15.55 -11.17
CA LYS A 38 -8.56 -14.55 -11.89
C LYS A 38 -7.68 -13.73 -10.94
N ALA A 39 -7.94 -13.76 -9.64
CA ALA A 39 -7.22 -12.98 -8.64
C ALA A 39 -5.77 -13.46 -8.50
N LYS A 40 -4.81 -12.58 -8.86
CA LYS A 40 -3.40 -12.82 -8.58
C LYS A 40 -3.09 -12.54 -7.12
N ARG A 41 -2.87 -13.60 -6.33
CA ARG A 41 -2.34 -13.48 -4.97
C ARG A 41 -0.90 -12.98 -5.02
N ILE A 42 -0.70 -11.69 -4.76
CA ILE A 42 0.62 -11.11 -4.58
C ILE A 42 1.01 -11.31 -3.11
N LYS A 43 1.90 -12.27 -2.82
CA LYS A 43 2.59 -12.29 -1.51
C LYS A 43 3.62 -11.17 -1.52
N PRO A 44 3.50 -10.13 -0.68
CA PRO A 44 4.54 -9.12 -0.57
C PRO A 44 5.78 -9.78 0.02
N GLU A 45 6.85 -9.89 -0.77
CA GLU A 45 8.14 -10.31 -0.24
C GLU A 45 8.62 -9.29 0.81
N PRO A 46 9.14 -9.76 1.95
CA PRO A 46 9.65 -8.86 2.97
C PRO A 46 10.81 -8.05 2.40
N LYS A 47 10.77 -6.74 2.62
CA LYS A 47 11.86 -5.84 2.23
C LYS A 47 13.09 -6.16 3.08
N GLN A 48 14.24 -6.28 2.46
CA GLN A 48 15.50 -6.40 3.19
C GLN A 48 15.90 -5.05 3.79
N SER A 49 16.14 -5.00 5.10
CA SER A 49 16.64 -3.80 5.78
C SER A 49 18.16 -3.73 5.65
N LEU A 50 18.64 -2.88 4.75
CA LEU A 50 20.06 -2.63 4.55
C LEU A 50 20.39 -1.18 4.89
N THR A 51 21.52 -0.95 5.54
CA THR A 51 22.06 0.40 5.75
C THR A 51 22.86 0.79 4.51
N VAL A 52 22.27 1.63 3.66
CA VAL A 52 22.90 2.14 2.42
C VAL A 52 23.10 3.64 2.54
N ARG A 53 24.24 4.14 2.05
CA ARG A 53 24.50 5.58 1.91
C ARG A 53 24.17 6.02 0.49
N TYR A 54 23.43 7.10 0.37
CA TYR A 54 23.10 7.75 -0.90
C TYR A 54 23.74 9.13 -0.94
N ASP A 55 24.02 9.61 -2.14
CA ASP A 55 24.47 10.99 -2.33
C ASP A 55 23.41 11.97 -1.82
N LYS A 56 23.90 13.05 -1.20
CA LYS A 56 23.04 14.08 -0.60
C LYS A 56 22.08 14.68 -1.63
N GLU A 57 22.57 14.97 -2.84
CA GLU A 57 21.77 15.54 -3.91
C GLU A 57 20.56 14.67 -4.28
N VAL A 58 20.77 13.35 -4.36
CA VAL A 58 19.71 12.39 -4.66
C VAL A 58 18.65 12.40 -3.55
N VAL A 59 19.08 12.33 -2.29
CA VAL A 59 18.16 12.33 -1.15
C VAL A 59 17.38 13.63 -1.07
N ASP A 60 18.05 14.77 -1.26
CA ASP A 60 17.43 16.09 -1.22
C ASP A 60 16.43 16.27 -2.36
N TYR A 61 16.75 15.81 -3.57
CA TYR A 61 15.82 15.82 -4.70
C TYR A 61 14.53 15.05 -4.37
N PHE A 62 14.64 13.80 -3.91
CA PHE A 62 13.48 12.97 -3.63
C PHE A 62 12.68 13.47 -2.43
N ARG A 63 13.34 14.01 -1.39
CA ARG A 63 12.67 14.67 -0.27
C ARG A 63 11.89 15.90 -0.71
N LYS A 64 12.47 16.76 -1.56
CA LYS A 64 11.80 17.97 -2.07
C LYS A 64 10.65 17.64 -3.01
N LYS A 65 10.80 16.63 -3.89
CA LYS A 65 9.79 16.29 -4.90
C LYS A 65 8.66 15.42 -4.39
N VAL A 66 8.93 14.47 -3.49
CA VAL A 66 7.93 13.49 -3.00
C VAL A 66 7.49 13.76 -1.57
N GLY A 67 8.39 14.30 -0.73
CA GLY A 67 8.14 14.50 0.69
C GLY A 67 8.06 13.16 1.45
N LYS A 68 6.93 12.92 2.11
CA LYS A 68 6.71 11.71 2.91
C LYS A 68 6.61 10.49 1.99
N GLY A 69 7.46 9.49 2.22
CA GLY A 69 7.51 8.27 1.40
C GLY A 69 8.53 8.31 0.27
N TYR A 70 9.46 9.27 0.27
CA TYR A 70 10.54 9.36 -0.72
C TYR A 70 11.34 8.04 -0.87
N GLN A 71 11.59 7.32 0.22
CA GLN A 71 12.25 6.01 0.19
C GLN A 71 11.46 4.96 -0.61
N SER A 72 10.12 4.94 -0.47
CA SER A 72 9.26 4.05 -1.24
C SER A 72 9.30 4.37 -2.74
N LYS A 73 9.37 5.66 -3.10
CA LYS A 73 9.50 6.08 -4.51
C LYS A 73 10.86 5.69 -5.09
N MET A 74 11.95 5.90 -4.35
CA MET A 74 13.29 5.44 -4.74
C MET A 74 13.29 3.93 -5.00
N ASN A 75 12.71 3.14 -4.09
CA ASN A 75 12.60 1.69 -4.25
C ASN A 75 11.80 1.29 -5.50
N ALA A 76 10.70 1.99 -5.80
CA ALA A 76 9.90 1.72 -7.01
C ALA A 76 10.70 1.96 -8.30
N ILE A 77 11.50 3.03 -8.34
CA ILE A 77 12.36 3.36 -9.50
C ILE A 77 13.43 2.29 -9.68
N LEU A 78 14.12 1.90 -8.60
CA LEU A 78 15.12 0.83 -8.64
C LEU A 78 14.51 -0.49 -9.12
N LYS A 79 13.30 -0.82 -8.65
CA LYS A 79 12.58 -2.02 -9.09
C LYS A 79 12.29 -1.99 -10.60
N ALA A 80 11.82 -0.86 -11.12
CA ALA A 80 11.56 -0.70 -12.55
C ALA A 80 12.84 -0.84 -13.38
N TYR A 81 13.94 -0.23 -12.93
CA TYR A 81 15.25 -0.37 -13.58
C TYR A 81 15.70 -1.83 -13.63
N VAL A 82 15.63 -2.55 -12.51
CA VAL A 82 16.00 -3.97 -12.43
C VAL A 82 15.13 -4.83 -13.37
N GLN A 83 13.82 -4.58 -13.42
CA GLN A 83 12.90 -5.30 -14.31
C GLN A 83 13.25 -5.07 -15.78
N HIS A 84 13.49 -3.81 -16.17
CA HIS A 84 13.88 -3.46 -17.53
C HIS A 84 15.21 -4.13 -17.93
N GLN A 85 16.21 -4.13 -17.04
CA GLN A 85 17.49 -4.81 -17.28
C GLN A 85 17.33 -6.33 -17.42
N LYS A 86 16.46 -6.96 -16.61
CA LYS A 86 16.16 -8.40 -16.71
C LYS A 86 15.49 -8.77 -18.02
N GLN A 87 14.62 -7.91 -18.56
CA GLN A 87 13.97 -8.14 -19.85
C GLN A 87 14.96 -8.07 -21.01
N ARG A 88 15.88 -7.08 -20.99
CA ARG A 88 16.92 -6.93 -22.02
C ARG A 88 17.92 -8.08 -22.11
N LYS A 89 18.15 -8.82 -21.02
CA LYS A 89 19.05 -9.98 -21.00
C LYS A 89 18.39 -11.29 -21.43
N ARG A 90 17.06 -11.29 -21.60
CA ARG A 90 16.27 -12.49 -21.95
C ARG A 90 15.85 -12.52 -23.42
N GLY A 91 16.07 -11.44 -24.16
CA GLY A 91 15.99 -11.38 -25.63
C GLY A 91 17.38 -11.23 -26.20
#